data_AF-A0A2W0AUW9-F1
#
_entry.id   AF-A0A2W0AUW9-F1
#
_cell.length_a   1.000
_cell.length_b   1.000
_cell.length_c   1.000
_cell.angle_alpha   90.00
_cell.angle_beta   90.00
_cell.angle_gamma   90.00
#
_symmetry.space_group_name_H-M   'P 1'
#
loop_
_entity.id
_entity.type
_entity.pdbx_description
1 polymer ?
#
loop_
_entity_poly.entity_id
_entity_poly.type
_entity_poly.pdbx_seq_one_letter_code
_entity_poly.pdbx_strand_id
1 'polypeptide(L)'
;MQTDYALGLHLLVTLSALFLLIACANIANLLLARGSANIPDKLGGLYQRLEDALPQIPGVLSASRSWYSPLGGNNANERVYIQGKPPDYRWTAPSWDRVGPHYFETIGTRLLRGRVIDEHDTPAARHVAVINETFARRFFPTEDPIGQHFGMEDISHSGDYDIVAIVGDAKYQDPRGPAYATFFLPLLQTSPGEPVRGWVGAIELRVAGKPENIESSVHRTLADVDPNLTVLNIVTFGEQVARNFNQERLIARLAELFGVLALILACVGLYGVTAYARRAADQRDWHPNGTRCRPQECPRPSAAQCATTARHWPGNRHTGRARGRAHSCGRALRCQELRCDDPGLGCDDSRCFRS
;
A
#
# COMPACT_ATOMS: atom_id res chain seq x y z
N MET A 1 -36.21 -33.69 -4.55
CA MET A 1 -34.96 -33.18 -5.18
C MET A 1 -35.16 -31.89 -5.97
N GLN A 2 -36.13 -31.73 -6.89
CA GLN A 2 -36.35 -30.43 -7.56
C GLN A 2 -37.03 -29.34 -6.68
N THR A 3 -37.87 -29.75 -5.72
CA THR A 3 -38.56 -28.83 -4.79
C THR A 3 -37.65 -28.19 -3.75
N ASP A 4 -36.55 -28.84 -3.36
CA ASP A 4 -35.63 -28.34 -2.34
C ASP A 4 -34.76 -27.18 -2.84
N TYR A 5 -34.38 -27.19 -4.13
CA TYR A 5 -33.63 -26.10 -4.75
C TYR A 5 -34.49 -24.84 -5.00
N ALA A 6 -35.79 -25.03 -5.29
CA ALA A 6 -36.72 -23.92 -5.48
C ALA A 6 -36.89 -23.11 -4.18
N LEU A 7 -36.99 -23.80 -3.03
CA LEU A 7 -37.10 -23.15 -1.73
C LEU A 7 -35.84 -22.35 -1.38
N GLY A 8 -34.66 -22.92 -1.63
CA GLY A 8 -33.37 -22.25 -1.41
C GLY A 8 -33.17 -21.03 -2.32
N LEU A 9 -33.57 -21.13 -3.59
CA LEU A 9 -33.50 -20.03 -4.55
C LEU A 9 -34.46 -18.89 -4.17
N HIS A 10 -35.70 -19.21 -3.75
CA HIS A 10 -36.65 -18.21 -3.29
C HIS A 10 -36.20 -17.51 -2.01
N LEU A 11 -35.59 -18.22 -1.07
CA LEU A 11 -34.97 -17.63 0.12
C LEU A 11 -33.83 -16.67 -0.23
N LEU A 12 -32.98 -17.05 -1.18
CA LEU A 12 -31.84 -16.21 -1.60
C LEU A 12 -32.31 -14.94 -2.33
N VAL A 13 -33.30 -15.07 -3.22
CA VAL A 13 -33.89 -13.92 -3.94
C VAL A 13 -34.63 -12.99 -2.99
N THR A 14 -35.39 -13.52 -2.03
CA THR A 14 -36.11 -12.70 -1.05
C THR A 14 -35.16 -11.98 -0.09
N LEU A 15 -34.10 -12.64 0.39
CA LEU A 15 -33.07 -11.99 1.21
C LEU A 15 -32.33 -10.90 0.44
N SER A 16 -31.99 -11.14 -0.83
CA SER A 16 -31.33 -10.16 -1.69
C SER A 16 -32.21 -8.94 -1.97
N ALA A 17 -33.50 -9.16 -2.26
CA ALA A 17 -34.47 -8.08 -2.47
C ALA A 17 -34.71 -7.27 -1.20
N LEU A 18 -34.79 -7.92 -0.04
CA LEU A 18 -34.93 -7.25 1.26
C LEU A 18 -33.69 -6.39 1.57
N PHE A 19 -32.49 -6.90 1.30
CA PHE A 19 -31.25 -6.15 1.50
C PHE A 19 -31.18 -4.92 0.58
N LEU A 20 -31.59 -5.07 -0.69
CA LEU A 20 -31.66 -3.97 -1.65
C LEU A 20 -32.68 -2.91 -1.23
N LEU A 21 -33.85 -3.32 -0.73
CA LEU A 21 -34.88 -2.41 -0.22
C LEU A 21 -34.42 -1.63 1.00
N ILE A 22 -33.75 -2.29 1.96
CA ILE A 22 -33.18 -1.61 3.13
C ILE A 22 -32.10 -0.61 2.71
N ALA A 23 -31.23 -0.99 1.77
CA ALA A 23 -30.23 -0.08 1.21
C ALA A 23 -30.88 1.13 0.52
N CYS A 24 -31.88 0.91 -0.32
CA CYS A 24 -32.61 1.98 -1.00
C CYS A 24 -33.36 2.90 -0.03
N ALA A 25 -34.02 2.35 0.99
CA ALA A 25 -34.72 3.14 2.01
C ALA A 25 -33.75 3.99 2.82
N ASN A 26 -32.59 3.43 3.21
CA ASN A 26 -31.55 4.18 3.90
C ASN A 26 -30.95 5.29 3.03
N ILE A 27 -30.69 5.01 1.75
CA ILE A 27 -30.20 6.02 0.80
C ILE A 27 -31.25 7.11 0.60
N ALA A 28 -32.52 6.76 0.43
CA ALA A 28 -33.61 7.72 0.28
C ALA A 28 -33.77 8.59 1.53
N ASN A 29 -33.68 8.01 2.73
CA ASN A 29 -33.76 8.76 3.98
C ASN A 29 -32.54 9.70 4.15
N LEU A 30 -31.35 9.26 3.72
CA LEU A 30 -30.14 10.07 3.69
C LEU A 30 -30.24 11.23 2.67
N LEU A 31 -30.88 11.01 1.53
CA LEU A 31 -31.15 12.05 0.52
C LEU A 31 -32.23 13.04 0.98
N LEU A 32 -33.29 12.58 1.65
CA LEU A 32 -34.34 13.44 2.22
C LEU A 32 -33.82 14.28 3.39
N ALA A 33 -32.93 13.75 4.23
CA ALA A 33 -32.22 14.53 5.25
C ALA A 33 -31.33 15.62 4.64
N ARG A 34 -30.79 15.39 3.43
CA ARG A 34 -29.99 16.39 2.70
C ARG A 34 -30.84 17.43 1.96
N GLY A 35 -32.07 17.09 1.56
CA GLY A 35 -32.94 17.95 0.73
C GLY A 35 -33.87 18.91 1.48
N SER A 36 -33.96 18.83 2.81
CA SER A 36 -35.02 19.48 3.60
C SER A 36 -34.57 20.73 4.36
N ALA A 37 -33.62 21.49 3.82
CA ALA A 37 -33.03 22.55 4.61
C ALA A 37 -32.77 23.81 3.75
N ASN A 38 -33.65 24.80 3.94
CA ASN A 38 -33.38 26.20 3.63
C ASN A 38 -32.38 26.74 4.68
N ILE A 39 -31.12 26.31 4.56
CA ILE A 39 -30.05 26.52 5.56
C ILE A 39 -29.15 27.77 5.41
N PRO A 40 -29.06 28.51 4.29
CA PRO A 40 -27.98 29.49 4.09
C PRO A 40 -27.80 30.48 5.25
N ASP A 41 -28.90 31.07 5.74
CA ASP A 41 -28.84 32.11 6.78
C ASP A 41 -28.53 31.56 8.18
N LYS A 42 -28.95 30.32 8.49
CA LYS A 42 -28.63 29.68 9.77
C LYS A 42 -27.20 29.12 9.81
N LEU A 43 -26.66 28.74 8.66
CA LEU A 43 -25.29 28.21 8.55
C LEU A 43 -24.24 29.26 8.84
N GLY A 44 -24.39 30.48 8.29
CA GLY A 44 -23.43 31.56 8.52
C GLY A 44 -23.17 31.80 10.00
N GLY A 45 -24.24 31.95 10.79
CA GLY A 45 -24.13 32.15 12.24
C GLY A 45 -23.59 30.93 13.00
N LEU A 46 -23.93 29.71 12.59
CA LEU A 46 -23.35 28.49 13.18
C LEU A 46 -21.85 28.40 12.92
N TYR A 47 -21.45 28.70 11.69
CA TYR A 47 -20.08 28.62 11.20
C TYR A 47 -19.18 29.62 11.90
N GLN A 48 -19.67 30.85 12.09
CA GLN A 48 -18.97 31.86 12.85
C GLN A 48 -18.79 31.45 14.32
N ARG A 49 -19.83 30.88 14.97
CA ARG A 49 -19.68 30.36 16.34
C ARG A 49 -18.65 29.23 16.44
N LEU A 50 -18.55 28.36 15.43
CA LEU A 50 -17.53 27.31 15.40
C LEU A 50 -16.11 27.90 15.25
N GLU A 51 -15.95 28.89 14.38
CA GLU A 51 -14.69 29.62 14.21
C GLU A 51 -14.24 30.32 15.48
N ASP A 52 -15.19 30.90 16.23
CA ASP A 52 -14.89 31.56 17.49
C ASP A 52 -14.57 30.56 18.62
N ALA A 53 -15.28 29.42 18.67
CA ALA A 53 -15.21 28.48 19.79
C ALA A 53 -14.05 27.48 19.69
N LEU A 54 -13.76 26.94 18.51
CA LEU A 54 -12.75 25.88 18.34
C LEU A 54 -11.32 26.31 18.74
N PRO A 55 -10.85 27.51 18.41
CA PRO A 55 -9.54 28.00 18.85
C PRO A 55 -9.43 28.22 20.37
N GLN A 56 -10.55 28.33 21.09
CA GLN A 56 -10.55 28.51 22.55
C GLN A 56 -10.28 27.20 23.30
N ILE A 57 -10.27 26.06 22.61
CA ILE A 57 -9.96 24.77 23.21
C ILE A 57 -8.47 24.76 23.62
N PRO A 58 -8.14 24.49 24.90
CA PRO A 58 -6.76 24.45 25.35
C PRO A 58 -5.90 23.50 24.51
N GLY A 59 -4.80 24.00 23.96
CA GLY A 59 -3.87 23.25 23.11
C GLY A 59 -4.17 23.32 21.62
N VAL A 60 -5.31 23.87 21.19
CA VAL A 60 -5.56 24.19 19.77
C VAL A 60 -4.81 25.47 19.41
N LEU A 61 -4.04 25.41 18.33
CA LEU A 61 -3.28 26.53 17.76
C LEU A 61 -4.07 27.25 16.67
N SER A 62 -4.76 26.48 15.84
CA SER A 62 -5.63 27.01 14.79
C SER A 62 -6.71 25.97 14.47
N ALA A 63 -7.85 26.45 13.98
CA ALA A 63 -8.97 25.62 13.58
C ALA A 63 -9.49 26.11 12.23
N SER A 64 -9.90 25.17 11.41
CA SER A 64 -10.59 25.46 10.16
C SER A 64 -11.51 24.31 9.79
N ARG A 65 -12.18 24.45 8.65
CA ARG A 65 -13.30 23.61 8.24
C ARG A 65 -13.26 23.45 6.73
N SER A 66 -13.66 22.29 6.25
CA SER A 66 -13.82 22.06 4.82
C SER A 66 -15.00 21.14 4.48
N TRP A 67 -15.31 21.03 3.19
CA TRP A 67 -16.21 19.98 2.72
C TRP A 67 -15.51 18.62 2.63
N TYR A 68 -14.24 18.61 2.23
CA TYR A 68 -13.46 17.39 2.08
C TYR A 68 -12.19 17.45 2.93
N SER A 69 -12.10 16.58 3.93
CA SER A 69 -10.86 16.44 4.70
C SER A 69 -9.71 15.96 3.79
N PRO A 70 -8.51 16.59 3.85
CA PRO A 70 -7.37 16.11 3.09
C PRO A 70 -7.06 14.64 3.40
N LEU A 71 -6.81 13.85 2.36
CA LEU A 71 -6.55 12.41 2.45
C LEU A 71 -7.68 11.61 3.15
N GLY A 72 -8.90 12.15 3.19
CA GLY A 72 -10.10 11.49 3.71
C GLY A 72 -10.69 10.43 2.78
N GLY A 73 -10.10 10.20 1.61
CA GLY A 73 -10.60 9.23 0.62
C GLY A 73 -11.82 9.72 -0.18
N ASN A 74 -12.18 10.99 -0.04
CA ASN A 74 -13.26 11.64 -0.78
C ASN A 74 -12.77 12.98 -1.32
N ASN A 75 -13.28 13.38 -2.48
CA ASN A 75 -12.93 14.64 -3.14
C ASN A 75 -14.00 15.01 -4.15
N ALA A 76 -14.03 16.29 -4.53
CA ALA A 76 -14.78 16.75 -5.69
C ALA A 76 -13.82 17.16 -6.82
N ASN A 77 -14.21 16.88 -8.06
CA ASN A 77 -13.54 17.42 -9.23
C ASN A 77 -14.60 18.15 -10.05
N GLU A 78 -14.25 19.32 -10.58
CA GLU A 78 -15.15 20.11 -11.41
C GLU A 78 -14.38 20.71 -12.57
N ARG A 79 -15.02 20.77 -13.73
CA ARG A 79 -14.38 21.38 -14.90
C ARG A 79 -14.35 22.90 -14.71
N VAL A 80 -13.24 23.50 -15.10
CA VAL A 80 -13.06 24.95 -15.03
C VAL A 80 -12.99 25.56 -16.43
N TYR A 81 -13.54 26.76 -16.57
CA TYR A 81 -13.49 27.58 -17.78
C TYR A 81 -12.79 28.89 -17.46
N ILE A 82 -11.65 29.16 -18.09
CA ILE A 82 -10.89 30.39 -17.88
C ILE A 82 -11.49 31.50 -18.74
N GLN A 83 -11.75 32.66 -18.14
CA GLN A 83 -12.34 33.79 -18.86
C GLN A 83 -11.48 34.19 -20.06
N GLY A 84 -12.12 34.39 -21.22
CA GLY A 84 -11.44 34.81 -22.44
C GLY A 84 -10.59 33.74 -23.13
N LYS A 85 -10.61 32.48 -22.63
CA LYS A 85 -9.91 31.35 -23.28
C LYS A 85 -10.93 30.31 -23.77
N PRO A 86 -10.66 29.64 -24.91
CA PRO A 86 -11.47 28.51 -25.33
C PRO A 86 -11.37 27.36 -24.31
N PRO A 87 -12.45 26.58 -24.12
CA PRO A 87 -12.40 25.41 -23.24
C PRO A 87 -11.31 24.42 -23.65
N ASP A 88 -10.49 23.97 -22.69
CA ASP A 88 -9.47 22.95 -22.91
C ASP A 88 -9.90 21.60 -22.31
N TYR A 89 -10.24 20.65 -23.17
CA TYR A 89 -10.73 19.32 -22.79
C TYR A 89 -9.64 18.26 -22.68
N ARG A 90 -8.36 18.59 -22.88
CA ARG A 90 -7.25 17.60 -22.89
C ARG A 90 -6.94 16.99 -21.52
N TRP A 91 -7.67 17.40 -20.50
CA TRP A 91 -7.12 17.72 -19.21
C TRP A 91 -8.17 17.34 -18.16
N THR A 92 -7.85 16.41 -17.25
CA THR A 92 -8.81 15.94 -16.23
C THR A 92 -9.28 17.08 -15.35
N ALA A 93 -10.59 17.13 -15.05
CA ALA A 93 -11.18 18.16 -14.19
C ALA A 93 -10.32 18.34 -12.91
N PRO A 94 -9.89 19.58 -12.60
CA PRO A 94 -9.16 19.85 -11.38
C PRO A 94 -10.00 19.49 -10.15
N SER A 95 -9.30 19.13 -9.09
CA SER A 95 -9.92 18.91 -7.78
C SER A 95 -10.31 20.22 -7.15
N TRP A 96 -11.29 20.18 -6.27
CA TRP A 96 -11.68 21.36 -5.53
C TRP A 96 -12.26 21.03 -4.17
N ASP A 97 -12.16 22.01 -3.29
CA ASP A 97 -12.73 21.95 -1.95
C ASP A 97 -13.25 23.33 -1.54
N ARG A 98 -14.24 23.32 -0.66
CA ARG A 98 -14.70 24.54 0.01
C ARG A 98 -14.10 24.59 1.39
N VAL A 99 -13.46 25.69 1.71
CA VAL A 99 -12.67 25.83 2.93
C VAL A 99 -13.07 27.09 3.69
N GLY A 100 -12.94 27.02 5.01
CA GLY A 100 -13.09 28.17 5.89
C GLY A 100 -11.82 29.02 5.96
N PRO A 101 -11.89 30.13 6.70
CA PRO A 101 -10.73 30.90 7.15
C PRO A 101 -9.69 30.03 7.84
N HIS A 102 -8.42 30.46 7.80
CA HIS A 102 -7.27 29.77 8.42
C HIS A 102 -7.01 28.32 7.95
N TYR A 103 -7.64 27.85 6.88
CA TYR A 103 -7.50 26.46 6.42
C TYR A 103 -6.05 26.10 6.12
N PHE A 104 -5.39 26.86 5.25
CA PHE A 104 -4.03 26.60 4.80
C PHE A 104 -3.02 26.64 5.95
N GLU A 105 -3.20 27.55 6.91
CA GLU A 105 -2.42 27.59 8.14
C GLU A 105 -2.65 26.33 8.98
N THR A 106 -3.90 25.91 9.13
CA THR A 106 -4.30 24.75 9.95
C THR A 106 -3.80 23.43 9.41
N ILE A 107 -3.84 23.23 8.09
CA ILE A 107 -3.31 22.00 7.47
C ILE A 107 -1.81 22.11 7.15
N GLY A 108 -1.26 23.32 7.09
CA GLY A 108 0.18 23.58 6.92
C GLY A 108 0.60 23.74 5.47
N THR A 109 -0.35 24.01 4.57
CA THR A 109 -0.06 24.36 3.19
C THR A 109 0.46 25.79 3.12
N ARG A 110 1.64 25.95 2.52
CA ARG A 110 2.31 27.25 2.43
C ARG A 110 1.64 28.15 1.39
N LEU A 111 1.34 29.39 1.77
CA LEU A 111 1.03 30.48 0.83
C LEU A 111 2.30 30.89 0.07
N LEU A 112 2.20 31.00 -1.25
CA LEU A 112 3.32 31.42 -2.10
C LEU A 112 3.18 32.87 -2.54
N ARG A 113 1.97 33.26 -2.99
CA ARG A 113 1.66 34.62 -3.46
C ARG A 113 0.19 34.95 -3.23
N GLY A 114 -0.12 36.23 -3.00
CA GLY A 114 -1.49 36.73 -2.85
C GLY A 114 -2.01 36.69 -1.41
N ARG A 115 -3.33 36.59 -1.25
CA ARG A 115 -4.03 36.49 0.04
C ARG A 115 -4.88 35.21 0.09
N VAL A 116 -4.77 34.44 1.17
CA VAL A 116 -5.62 33.25 1.40
C VAL A 116 -7.04 33.65 1.80
N ILE A 117 -7.95 32.67 1.81
CA ILE A 117 -9.33 32.85 2.27
C ILE A 117 -9.33 33.22 3.76
N ASP A 118 -10.05 34.28 4.10
CA ASP A 118 -10.24 34.77 5.47
C ASP A 118 -11.70 35.20 5.72
N GLU A 119 -11.98 35.79 6.88
CA GLU A 119 -13.32 36.16 7.35
C GLU A 119 -13.99 37.25 6.49
N HIS A 120 -13.22 37.99 5.69
CA HIS A 120 -13.75 39.04 4.82
C HIS A 120 -14.40 38.46 3.54
N ASP A 121 -14.14 37.19 3.22
CA ASP A 121 -14.66 36.49 2.05
C ASP A 121 -16.10 35.99 2.30
N THR A 122 -16.98 36.94 2.62
CA THR A 122 -18.39 36.74 2.93
C THR A 122 -19.22 36.43 1.66
N PRO A 123 -20.46 35.90 1.79
CA PRO A 123 -21.35 35.69 0.64
C PRO A 123 -21.68 36.97 -0.15
N ALA A 124 -21.56 38.14 0.47
CA ALA A 124 -21.82 39.43 -0.18
C ALA A 124 -20.58 40.03 -0.86
N ALA A 125 -19.39 39.51 -0.55
CA ALA A 125 -18.15 39.92 -1.18
C ALA A 125 -18.02 39.33 -2.59
N ARG A 126 -17.05 39.84 -3.36
CA ARG A 126 -16.69 39.23 -4.63
C ARG A 126 -16.27 37.79 -4.41
N HIS A 127 -16.71 36.87 -5.26
CA HIS A 127 -16.35 35.47 -5.17
C HIS A 127 -14.87 35.27 -5.52
N VAL A 128 -14.14 34.63 -4.62
CA VAL A 128 -12.69 34.44 -4.75
C VAL A 128 -12.32 32.97 -4.77
N ALA A 129 -11.14 32.69 -5.31
CA ALA A 129 -10.56 31.36 -5.38
C ALA A 129 -9.07 31.41 -5.08
N VAL A 130 -8.60 30.38 -4.39
CA VAL A 130 -7.18 30.11 -4.15
C VAL A 130 -6.80 28.88 -4.96
N ILE A 131 -5.70 28.93 -5.69
CA ILE A 131 -5.26 27.81 -6.54
C ILE A 131 -3.92 27.26 -6.05
N ASN A 132 -3.59 26.02 -6.37
CA ASN A 132 -2.24 25.51 -6.16
C ASN A 132 -1.30 25.81 -7.34
N GLU A 133 0.01 25.60 -7.14
CA GLU A 133 1.00 25.79 -8.20
C GLU A 133 0.73 24.95 -9.45
N THR A 134 0.27 23.70 -9.28
CA THR A 134 -0.03 22.82 -10.41
C THR A 134 -1.18 23.36 -11.26
N PHE A 135 -2.22 23.91 -10.63
CA PHE A 135 -3.30 24.59 -11.35
C PHE A 135 -2.77 25.82 -12.10
N ALA A 136 -1.97 26.65 -11.44
CA ALA A 136 -1.36 27.83 -12.05
C ALA A 136 -0.54 27.47 -13.30
N ARG A 137 0.39 26.51 -13.19
CA ARG A 137 1.22 26.06 -14.33
C ARG A 137 0.40 25.48 -15.48
N ARG A 138 -0.71 24.82 -15.17
CA ARG A 138 -1.53 24.11 -16.15
C ARG A 138 -2.43 25.05 -16.95
N PHE A 139 -3.10 25.99 -16.29
CA PHE A 139 -4.08 26.89 -16.92
C PHE A 139 -3.49 28.26 -17.29
N PHE A 140 -2.38 28.65 -16.65
CA PHE A 140 -1.69 29.92 -16.85
C PHE A 140 -0.17 29.69 -17.02
N PRO A 141 0.28 28.97 -18.07
CA PRO A 141 1.70 28.63 -18.24
C PRO A 141 2.61 29.84 -18.48
N THR A 142 2.07 30.93 -19.04
CA THR A 142 2.83 32.12 -19.47
C THR A 142 2.31 33.42 -18.85
N GLU A 143 1.22 33.36 -18.10
CA GLU A 143 0.50 34.53 -17.59
C GLU A 143 0.48 34.48 -16.06
N ASP A 144 0.35 35.64 -15.42
CA ASP A 144 0.09 35.67 -13.98
C ASP A 144 -1.37 35.26 -13.74
N PRO A 145 -1.64 34.18 -12.98
CA PRO A 145 -3.01 33.78 -12.66
C PRO A 145 -3.67 34.71 -11.64
N ILE A 146 -2.91 35.49 -10.84
CA ILE A 146 -3.50 36.37 -9.83
C ILE A 146 -4.26 37.52 -10.51
N GLY A 147 -5.50 37.73 -10.09
CA GLY A 147 -6.42 38.69 -10.68
C GLY A 147 -7.14 38.19 -11.94
N GLN A 148 -6.84 36.98 -12.41
CA GLN A 148 -7.59 36.34 -13.49
C GLN A 148 -8.87 35.70 -12.97
N HIS A 149 -9.78 35.41 -13.89
CA HIS A 149 -11.10 34.88 -13.58
C HIS A 149 -11.32 33.49 -14.19
N PHE A 150 -12.04 32.65 -13.46
CA PHE A 150 -12.55 31.39 -13.99
C PHE A 150 -13.95 31.08 -13.44
N GLY A 151 -14.57 30.09 -14.06
CA GLY A 151 -15.88 29.57 -13.71
C GLY A 151 -15.93 28.06 -13.69
N MET A 152 -17.02 27.54 -13.15
CA MET A 152 -17.35 26.11 -13.12
C MET A 152 -18.65 25.85 -13.90
N GLU A 153 -18.96 24.57 -14.14
CA GLU A 153 -20.18 24.08 -14.80
C GLU A 153 -20.30 24.45 -16.29
N ASP A 154 -20.36 25.74 -16.62
CA ASP A 154 -20.54 26.27 -17.97
C ASP A 154 -19.58 27.43 -18.30
N ILE A 155 -19.32 27.64 -19.60
CA ILE A 155 -18.46 28.72 -20.09
C ILE A 155 -19.02 30.11 -19.79
N SER A 156 -20.33 30.26 -19.69
CA SER A 156 -21.00 31.50 -19.31
C SER A 156 -20.64 31.98 -17.90
N HIS A 157 -20.24 31.06 -17.02
CA HIS A 157 -19.78 31.33 -15.66
C HIS A 157 -18.28 31.59 -15.55
N SER A 158 -17.55 31.64 -16.67
CA SER A 158 -16.08 31.77 -16.68
C SER A 158 -15.51 33.01 -15.96
N GLY A 159 -16.34 33.96 -15.55
CA GLY A 159 -15.96 35.14 -14.78
C GLY A 159 -16.37 35.12 -13.30
N ASP A 160 -16.89 34.00 -12.79
CA ASP A 160 -17.54 33.96 -11.48
C ASP A 160 -16.56 34.08 -10.30
N TYR A 161 -15.34 33.57 -10.44
CA TYR A 161 -14.35 33.53 -9.36
C TYR A 161 -13.05 34.26 -9.70
N ASP A 162 -12.60 35.11 -8.79
CA ASP A 162 -11.31 35.79 -8.85
C ASP A 162 -10.20 34.96 -8.22
N ILE A 163 -9.12 34.74 -8.95
CA ILE A 163 -7.93 34.09 -8.39
C ILE A 163 -7.16 35.10 -7.53
N VAL A 164 -7.14 34.91 -6.21
CA VAL A 164 -6.52 35.85 -5.24
C VAL A 164 -5.23 35.35 -4.62
N ALA A 165 -4.94 34.04 -4.69
CA ALA A 165 -3.70 33.47 -4.19
C ALA A 165 -3.27 32.19 -4.88
N ILE A 166 -1.97 31.91 -4.74
CA ILE A 166 -1.34 30.64 -5.08
C ILE A 166 -0.75 30.03 -3.82
N VAL A 167 -1.13 28.77 -3.56
CA VAL A 167 -0.57 27.96 -2.47
C VAL A 167 0.32 26.84 -3.02
N GLY A 168 1.18 26.31 -2.15
CA GLY A 168 2.04 25.17 -2.46
C GLY A 168 1.26 23.93 -2.86
N ASP A 169 1.88 23.14 -3.73
CA ASP A 169 1.37 21.82 -4.08
C ASP A 169 1.33 20.90 -2.85
N ALA A 170 0.19 20.25 -2.63
CA ALA A 170 0.02 19.26 -1.57
C ALA A 170 -0.87 18.10 -2.05
N LYS A 171 -0.75 16.96 -1.36
CA LYS A 171 -1.49 15.74 -1.70
C LYS A 171 -2.80 15.70 -0.91
N TYR A 172 -3.88 16.14 -1.53
CA TYR A 172 -5.20 16.19 -0.90
C TYR A 172 -6.03 14.91 -1.10
N GLN A 173 -5.77 14.15 -2.16
CA GLN A 173 -6.57 12.97 -2.50
C GLN A 173 -5.83 11.65 -2.30
N ASP A 174 -4.71 11.49 -3.01
CA ASP A 174 -3.94 10.25 -3.05
C ASP A 174 -2.51 10.53 -2.56
N PRO A 175 -2.04 9.84 -1.51
CA PRO A 175 -0.67 10.00 -1.06
C PRO A 175 0.36 9.47 -2.06
N ARG A 176 -0.04 8.63 -3.03
CA ARG A 176 0.87 8.01 -4.03
C ARG A 176 1.03 8.88 -5.27
N GLY A 177 -0.06 9.44 -5.79
CA GLY A 177 -0.08 10.27 -6.98
C GLY A 177 0.71 11.60 -6.88
N PRO A 178 0.83 12.32 -8.01
CA PRO A 178 1.34 13.69 -8.01
C PRO A 178 0.36 14.62 -7.29
N ALA A 179 0.80 15.83 -6.96
CA ALA A 179 -0.14 16.90 -6.63
C ALA A 179 -0.94 17.24 -7.89
N TYR A 180 -2.26 17.10 -7.81
CA TYR A 180 -3.16 17.44 -8.92
C TYR A 180 -3.44 18.94 -8.93
N ALA A 181 -3.92 19.46 -10.06
CA ALA A 181 -4.43 20.83 -10.11
C ALA A 181 -5.63 20.94 -9.15
N THR A 182 -5.55 21.86 -8.19
CA THR A 182 -6.56 22.02 -7.15
C THR A 182 -6.87 23.50 -6.93
N PHE A 183 -8.14 23.82 -6.74
CA PHE A 183 -8.60 25.15 -6.34
C PHE A 183 -9.49 25.06 -5.10
N PHE A 184 -9.54 26.14 -4.34
CA PHE A 184 -10.23 26.25 -3.06
C PHE A 184 -11.13 27.47 -3.08
N LEU A 185 -12.37 27.29 -2.64
CA LEU A 185 -13.37 28.35 -2.59
C LEU A 185 -13.82 28.60 -1.14
N PRO A 186 -14.21 29.83 -0.76
CA PRO A 186 -14.75 30.09 0.57
C PRO A 186 -16.04 29.30 0.81
N LEU A 187 -16.14 28.67 1.98
CA LEU A 187 -17.28 27.81 2.33
C LEU A 187 -18.65 28.50 2.23
N LEU A 188 -18.68 29.81 2.49
CA LEU A 188 -19.90 30.62 2.51
C LEU A 188 -20.28 31.22 1.15
N GLN A 189 -19.37 31.22 0.16
CA GLN A 189 -19.60 31.82 -1.16
C GLN A 189 -20.13 30.79 -2.17
N THR A 190 -21.42 30.47 -2.07
CA THR A 190 -22.08 29.53 -3.00
C THR A 190 -22.63 30.24 -4.22
N SER A 191 -22.40 29.69 -5.42
CA SER A 191 -22.97 30.25 -6.66
C SER A 191 -24.48 29.92 -6.80
N PRO A 192 -25.28 30.77 -7.46
CA PRO A 192 -26.68 30.45 -7.77
C PRO A 192 -26.78 29.16 -8.60
N GLY A 193 -27.48 28.15 -8.11
CA GLY A 193 -27.63 26.85 -8.77
C GLY A 193 -26.74 25.74 -8.19
N GLU A 194 -25.71 26.09 -7.41
CA GLU A 194 -24.90 25.11 -6.71
C GLU A 194 -25.74 24.40 -5.65
N PRO A 195 -25.78 23.05 -5.62
CA PRO A 195 -26.51 22.33 -4.60
C PRO A 195 -25.89 22.67 -3.23
N VAL A 196 -26.66 23.36 -2.39
CA VAL A 196 -26.27 23.69 -1.01
C VAL A 196 -26.06 22.38 -0.27
N ARG A 197 -24.82 21.87 -0.27
CA ARG A 197 -24.39 20.80 0.64
C ARG A 197 -24.22 21.45 1.99
N GLY A 198 -25.36 21.63 2.66
CA GLY A 198 -25.52 22.57 3.76
C GLY A 198 -24.84 22.17 5.08
N TRP A 199 -23.75 21.40 5.05
CA TRP A 199 -23.00 21.04 6.25
C TRP A 199 -21.49 21.00 5.96
N VAL A 200 -20.70 21.47 6.93
CA VAL A 200 -19.25 21.23 7.00
C VAL A 200 -19.02 19.71 6.97
N GLY A 201 -18.16 19.24 6.08
CA GLY A 201 -17.83 17.83 5.95
C GLY A 201 -16.70 17.39 6.88
N ALA A 202 -15.80 18.32 7.23
CA ALA A 202 -14.66 18.09 8.11
C ALA A 202 -14.28 19.36 8.89
N ILE A 203 -13.74 19.15 10.09
CA ILE A 203 -13.15 20.20 10.92
C ILE A 203 -11.69 19.81 11.15
N GLU A 204 -10.78 20.68 10.73
CA GLU A 204 -9.35 20.53 10.93
C GLU A 204 -8.91 21.32 12.16
N LEU A 205 -8.15 20.67 13.04
CA LEU A 205 -7.57 21.30 14.22
C LEU A 205 -6.05 21.12 14.20
N ARG A 206 -5.32 22.23 14.25
CA ARG A 206 -3.89 22.22 14.52
C ARG A 206 -3.69 22.29 16.02
N VAL A 207 -2.97 21.33 16.57
CA VAL A 207 -2.85 21.16 18.02
C VAL A 207 -1.37 21.16 18.42
N ALA A 208 -1.04 21.83 19.52
CA ALA A 208 0.30 21.84 20.09
C ALA A 208 0.56 20.55 20.88
N GLY A 209 1.47 19.71 20.39
CA GLY A 209 1.85 18.46 21.06
C GLY A 209 0.74 17.40 21.04
N LYS A 210 0.49 16.77 22.19
CA LYS A 210 -0.57 15.76 22.38
C LYS A 210 -1.35 16.10 23.65
N PRO A 211 -2.30 17.04 23.60
CA PRO A 211 -3.10 17.38 24.76
C PRO A 211 -3.94 16.17 25.19
N GLU A 212 -3.90 15.89 26.48
CA GLU A 212 -4.78 14.91 27.10
C GLU A 212 -6.24 15.40 26.96
N ASN A 213 -7.16 14.49 26.65
CA ASN A 213 -8.60 14.77 26.57
C ASN A 213 -9.04 15.79 25.50
N ILE A 214 -8.25 15.97 24.43
CA ILE A 214 -8.64 16.86 23.31
C ILE A 214 -9.97 16.44 22.69
N GLU A 215 -10.19 15.13 22.54
CA GLU A 215 -11.41 14.56 21.96
C GLU A 215 -12.65 14.97 22.77
N SER A 216 -12.62 14.74 24.09
CA SER A 216 -13.71 15.12 24.99
C SER A 216 -13.94 16.64 25.01
N SER A 217 -12.88 17.44 24.90
CA SER A 217 -12.98 18.90 24.85
C SER A 217 -13.62 19.39 23.56
N VAL A 218 -13.29 18.77 22.42
CA VAL A 218 -13.93 19.03 21.12
C VAL A 218 -15.40 18.64 21.16
N HIS A 219 -15.75 17.46 21.67
CA HIS A 219 -17.15 17.04 21.82
C HIS A 219 -17.97 18.01 22.65
N ARG A 220 -17.44 18.47 23.79
CA ARG A 220 -18.13 19.45 24.65
C ARG A 220 -18.33 20.78 23.92
N THR A 221 -17.27 21.31 23.31
CA THR A 221 -17.31 22.59 22.59
C THR A 221 -18.32 22.55 21.44
N LEU A 222 -18.36 21.46 20.67
CA LEU A 222 -19.32 21.31 19.57
C LEU A 222 -20.76 21.19 20.10
N ALA A 223 -20.98 20.44 21.18
CA ALA A 223 -22.30 20.33 21.80
C ALA A 223 -22.79 21.67 22.39
N ASP A 224 -21.87 22.49 22.91
CA ASP A 224 -22.17 23.84 23.41
C ASP A 224 -22.54 24.81 22.26
N VAL A 225 -21.94 24.65 21.08
CA VAL A 225 -22.24 25.46 19.89
C VAL A 225 -23.58 25.08 19.25
N ASP A 226 -23.80 23.78 19.04
CA ASP A 226 -25.08 23.22 18.59
C ASP A 226 -25.15 21.71 18.93
N PRO A 227 -26.11 21.28 19.77
CA PRO A 227 -26.23 19.88 20.20
C PRO A 227 -26.62 18.92 19.06
N ASN A 228 -27.05 19.43 17.89
CA ASN A 228 -27.34 18.60 16.72
C ASN A 228 -26.08 18.25 15.91
N LEU A 229 -24.93 18.86 16.20
CA LEU A 229 -23.67 18.53 15.55
C LEU A 229 -23.17 17.16 16.03
N THR A 230 -23.26 16.17 15.14
CA THR A 230 -22.76 14.82 15.40
C THR A 230 -21.31 14.70 14.95
N VAL A 231 -20.43 14.39 15.89
CA VAL A 231 -19.03 14.04 15.57
C VAL A 231 -18.99 12.60 15.10
N LEU A 232 -18.63 12.38 13.82
CA LEU A 232 -18.56 11.05 13.23
C LEU A 232 -17.30 10.30 13.66
N ASN A 233 -16.17 10.99 13.66
CA ASN A 233 -14.88 10.44 14.01
C ASN A 233 -13.89 11.57 14.31
N ILE A 234 -13.00 11.34 15.27
CA ILE A 234 -11.84 12.19 15.53
C ILE A 234 -10.61 11.32 15.26
N VAL A 235 -9.82 11.72 14.27
CA VAL A 235 -8.62 10.99 13.85
C VAL A 235 -7.47 11.97 13.67
N THR A 236 -6.26 11.54 14.00
CA THR A 236 -5.06 12.35 13.72
C THR A 236 -4.75 12.32 12.23
N PHE A 237 -4.16 13.40 11.71
CA PHE A 237 -3.78 13.47 10.30
C PHE A 237 -2.82 12.34 9.89
N GLY A 238 -1.88 11.96 10.78
CA GLY A 238 -0.99 10.83 10.55
C GLY A 238 -1.71 9.48 10.46
N GLU A 239 -2.74 9.27 11.29
CA GLU A 239 -3.58 8.06 11.19
C GLU A 239 -4.42 8.06 9.91
N GLN A 240 -4.98 9.21 9.52
CA GLN A 240 -5.72 9.37 8.27
C GLN A 240 -4.86 9.01 7.05
N VAL A 241 -3.62 9.50 7.00
CA VAL A 241 -2.65 9.09 5.98
C VAL A 241 -2.36 7.59 6.06
N ALA A 242 -2.17 7.02 7.26
CA ALA A 242 -1.90 5.60 7.42
C ALA A 242 -3.05 4.70 6.92
N ARG A 243 -4.30 5.14 7.09
CA ARG A 243 -5.50 4.41 6.62
C ARG A 243 -5.53 4.28 5.10
N ASN A 244 -4.93 5.22 4.37
CA ASN A 244 -4.81 5.15 2.91
C ASN A 244 -3.97 3.95 2.44
N PHE A 245 -3.17 3.31 3.30
CA PHE A 245 -2.32 2.15 2.99
C PHE A 245 -2.84 0.80 3.53
N ASN A 246 -4.10 0.75 3.97
CA ASN A 246 -4.67 -0.46 4.57
C ASN A 246 -4.81 -1.61 3.57
N GLN A 247 -5.09 -1.31 2.30
CA GLN A 247 -5.22 -2.32 1.25
C GLN A 247 -3.89 -3.02 0.97
N GLU A 248 -2.78 -2.27 0.87
CA GLU A 248 -1.46 -2.87 0.70
C GLU A 248 -1.02 -3.67 1.90
N ARG A 249 -1.32 -3.20 3.12
CA ARG A 249 -1.04 -3.95 4.35
C ARG A 249 -1.78 -5.29 4.37
N LEU A 250 -3.02 -5.31 3.89
CA LEU A 250 -3.79 -6.56 3.78
C LEU A 250 -3.14 -7.52 2.79
N ILE A 251 -2.77 -7.04 1.59
CA ILE A 251 -2.10 -7.85 0.57
C ILE A 251 -0.75 -8.37 1.07
N ALA A 252 0.05 -7.52 1.71
CA ALA A 252 1.35 -7.89 2.27
C ALA A 252 1.22 -8.97 3.34
N ARG A 253 0.25 -8.84 4.26
CA ARG A 253 -0.03 -9.86 5.30
C ARG A 253 -0.49 -11.19 4.71
N LEU A 254 -1.33 -11.15 3.67
CA LEU A 254 -1.75 -12.36 2.97
C LEU A 254 -0.57 -13.03 2.25
N ALA A 255 0.28 -12.24 1.58
CA ALA A 255 1.48 -12.73 0.92
C ALA A 255 2.50 -13.31 1.93
N GLU A 256 2.68 -12.67 3.08
CA GLU A 256 3.50 -13.16 4.19
C GLU A 256 3.00 -14.51 4.69
N LEU A 257 1.68 -14.63 4.94
CA LEU A 257 1.06 -15.89 5.37
C LEU A 257 1.32 -17.02 4.36
N PHE A 258 1.06 -16.79 3.07
CA PHE A 258 1.30 -17.80 2.03
C PHE A 258 2.79 -18.12 1.85
N GLY A 259 3.66 -17.13 1.99
CA GLY A 259 5.12 -17.32 1.95
C GLY A 259 5.61 -18.22 3.07
N VAL A 260 5.16 -18.00 4.31
CA VAL A 260 5.50 -18.85 5.46
C VAL A 260 4.97 -20.27 5.27
N LEU A 261 3.74 -20.44 4.79
CA LEU A 261 3.17 -21.77 4.51
C LEU A 261 3.96 -22.51 3.43
N ALA A 262 4.33 -21.83 2.34
CA ALA A 262 5.15 -22.40 1.28
C ALA A 262 6.54 -22.82 1.79
N LEU A 263 7.15 -22.02 2.66
CA LEU A 263 8.44 -22.33 3.29
C LEU A 263 8.35 -23.60 4.15
N ILE A 264 7.31 -23.73 4.97
CA ILE A 264 7.08 -24.93 5.80
C ILE A 264 6.92 -26.17 4.90
N LEU A 265 6.11 -26.07 3.84
CA LEU A 265 5.88 -27.17 2.90
C LEU A 265 7.18 -27.59 2.19
N ALA A 266 8.01 -26.62 1.79
CA ALA A 266 9.33 -26.89 1.21
C ALA A 266 10.27 -27.60 2.19
N CYS A 267 10.31 -27.17 3.45
CA CYS A 267 11.08 -27.85 4.50
C CYS A 267 10.63 -29.30 4.72
N VAL A 268 9.31 -29.54 4.77
CA VAL A 268 8.74 -30.90 4.89
C VAL A 268 9.07 -31.76 3.67
N GLY A 269 8.94 -31.21 2.45
CA GLY A 269 9.30 -31.90 1.22
C GLY A 269 10.78 -32.28 1.16
N LEU A 270 11.67 -31.36 1.54
CA LEU A 270 13.11 -31.60 1.61
C LEU A 270 13.47 -32.66 2.66
N TYR A 271 12.82 -32.64 3.81
CA TYR A 271 12.97 -33.69 4.83
C TYR A 271 12.51 -35.07 4.31
N GLY A 272 11.39 -35.12 3.59
CA GLY A 272 10.89 -36.36 2.97
C GLY A 272 11.87 -36.96 1.95
N VAL A 273 12.40 -36.14 1.05
CA VAL A 273 13.37 -36.58 0.01
C VAL A 273 14.67 -37.06 0.66
N THR A 274 15.19 -36.35 1.65
CA THR A 274 16.43 -36.75 2.35
C THR A 274 16.25 -38.02 3.16
N ALA A 275 15.10 -38.22 3.82
CA ALA A 275 14.77 -39.45 4.52
C ALA A 275 14.60 -40.65 3.56
N TYR A 276 13.95 -40.44 2.41
CA TYR A 276 13.82 -41.46 1.37
C TYR A 276 15.18 -41.85 0.79
N ALA A 277 16.03 -40.86 0.47
CA ALA A 277 17.37 -41.11 -0.05
C ALA A 277 18.22 -41.94 0.92
N ARG A 278 18.10 -41.69 2.24
CA ARG A 278 18.77 -42.51 3.27
C ARG A 278 18.26 -43.94 3.31
N ARG A 279 16.93 -44.14 3.28
CA ARG A 279 16.33 -45.49 3.25
C ARG A 279 16.71 -46.24 1.97
N ALA A 280 16.69 -45.57 0.82
CA ALA A 280 17.09 -46.14 -0.46
C ALA A 280 18.59 -46.47 -0.52
N ALA A 281 19.46 -45.68 0.14
CA ALA A 281 20.86 -46.01 0.30
C ALA A 281 21.05 -47.24 1.22
N ASP A 282 20.39 -47.26 2.37
CA ASP A 282 20.45 -48.39 3.30
C ASP A 282 20.00 -49.71 2.66
N GLN A 283 18.96 -49.68 1.82
CA GLN A 283 18.45 -50.88 1.15
C GLN A 283 19.36 -51.40 0.02
N ARG A 284 20.14 -50.52 -0.62
CA ARG A 284 21.19 -50.95 -1.57
C ARG A 284 22.36 -51.64 -0.88
N ASP A 285 22.53 -51.44 0.43
CA ASP A 285 23.58 -52.08 1.20
C ASP A 285 23.22 -53.51 1.66
N TRP A 286 22.08 -54.10 1.25
CA TRP A 286 21.70 -55.47 1.62
C TRP A 286 21.79 -56.45 0.43
N HIS A 287 22.50 -57.56 0.63
CA HIS A 287 22.51 -58.68 -0.32
C HIS A 287 21.20 -59.50 -0.29
N PRO A 288 20.87 -60.25 -1.36
CA PRO A 288 19.69 -61.11 -1.44
C PRO A 288 19.61 -62.20 -0.36
N ASN A 289 20.76 -62.55 0.24
CA ASN A 289 20.90 -63.53 1.32
C ASN A 289 20.72 -62.92 2.73
N GLY A 290 20.34 -61.64 2.83
CA GLY A 290 20.06 -60.98 4.11
C GLY A 290 21.31 -60.53 4.88
N THR A 291 22.44 -60.29 4.21
CA THR A 291 23.65 -59.73 4.83
C THR A 291 23.91 -58.29 4.38
N ARG A 292 24.27 -57.40 5.32
CA ARG A 292 24.53 -55.98 5.06
C ARG A 292 26.00 -55.77 4.65
N CYS A 293 26.24 -55.18 3.48
CA CYS A 293 27.54 -54.69 3.03
C CYS A 293 28.04 -53.61 3.99
N ARG A 294 29.02 -53.94 4.85
CA ARG A 294 29.77 -52.94 5.61
C ARG A 294 30.91 -52.42 4.74
N PRO A 295 31.22 -51.11 4.78
CA PRO A 295 32.48 -50.62 4.25
C PRO A 295 33.60 -51.25 5.08
N GLN A 296 34.20 -52.33 4.57
CA GLN A 296 35.44 -52.85 5.13
C GLN A 296 36.51 -51.79 4.86
N GLU A 297 37.05 -51.21 5.93
CA GLU A 297 38.33 -50.52 5.84
C GLU A 297 39.32 -51.49 5.17
N CYS A 298 39.72 -51.20 3.94
CA CYS A 298 40.78 -51.95 3.27
C CYS A 298 42.00 -51.95 4.21
N PRO A 299 42.49 -53.11 4.67
CA PRO A 299 43.72 -53.16 5.41
C PRO A 299 44.80 -52.58 4.50
N ARG A 300 45.58 -51.59 4.98
CA ARG A 300 46.76 -51.11 4.25
C ARG A 300 47.60 -52.34 3.89
N PRO A 301 48.00 -52.54 2.62
CA PRO A 301 48.78 -53.70 2.25
C PRO A 301 50.08 -53.68 3.05
N SER A 302 50.38 -54.78 3.74
CA SER A 302 51.69 -54.94 4.37
C SER A 302 52.75 -55.05 3.26
N ALA A 303 53.95 -54.50 3.51
CA ALA A 303 55.03 -54.40 2.53
C ALA A 303 55.44 -55.74 1.87
N ALA A 304 55.05 -56.88 2.44
CA ALA A 304 55.32 -58.21 1.91
C ALA A 304 54.56 -58.51 0.61
N GLN A 305 53.35 -57.98 0.41
CA GLN A 305 52.54 -58.29 -0.79
C GLN A 305 53.01 -57.55 -2.06
N CYS A 306 53.72 -56.42 -1.94
CA CYS A 306 54.28 -55.72 -3.10
C CYS A 306 55.52 -56.43 -3.71
N ALA A 307 56.15 -57.36 -3.00
CA ALA A 307 57.40 -57.99 -3.46
C ALA A 307 57.16 -59.19 -4.41
N THR A 308 55.95 -59.75 -4.45
CA THR A 308 55.66 -60.97 -5.22
C THR A 308 55.29 -60.68 -6.68
N THR A 309 54.75 -59.50 -6.97
CA THR A 309 54.29 -59.12 -8.33
C THR A 309 55.42 -58.74 -9.30
N ALA A 310 56.67 -58.61 -8.82
CA ALA A 310 57.83 -58.30 -9.67
C ALA A 310 58.53 -59.55 -10.26
N ARG A 311 58.08 -60.77 -9.93
CA ARG A 311 58.74 -62.03 -10.37
C ARG A 311 58.07 -62.78 -11.52
N HIS A 312 57.01 -62.24 -12.12
CA HIS A 312 56.37 -62.83 -13.30
C HIS A 312 56.31 -61.82 -14.46
N TRP A 313 57.48 -61.38 -14.93
CA TRP A 313 57.59 -60.64 -16.18
C TRP A 313 58.67 -61.27 -17.07
N PRO A 314 58.31 -61.86 -18.22
CA PRO A 314 59.29 -62.47 -19.12
C PRO A 314 59.88 -61.40 -20.04
N GLY A 315 61.21 -61.24 -19.97
CA GLY A 315 62.01 -60.62 -21.02
C GLY A 315 62.46 -59.17 -20.78
N ASN A 316 63.66 -58.98 -20.23
CA ASN A 316 64.78 -58.47 -21.03
C ASN A 316 66.10 -58.55 -20.25
N ARG A 317 67.15 -59.05 -20.91
CA ARG A 317 68.54 -59.03 -20.43
C ARG A 317 69.11 -57.64 -20.69
N HIS A 318 69.84 -57.05 -19.73
CA HIS A 318 71.18 -56.49 -19.91
C HIS A 318 71.69 -55.74 -18.65
N THR A 319 72.67 -56.36 -18.01
CA THR A 319 73.93 -55.80 -17.48
C THR A 319 74.08 -54.27 -17.31
N GLY A 320 74.25 -53.80 -16.05
CA GLY A 320 74.77 -52.46 -15.77
C GLY A 320 74.84 -52.13 -14.27
N ARG A 321 76.00 -51.70 -13.78
CA ARG A 321 76.34 -51.38 -12.37
C ARG A 321 75.53 -50.20 -11.79
N ALA A 322 75.07 -50.40 -10.54
CA ALA A 322 74.97 -49.51 -9.38
C ALA A 322 74.68 -47.98 -9.50
N ARG A 323 73.85 -47.54 -8.53
CA ARG A 323 73.65 -46.19 -7.91
C ARG A 323 72.49 -45.34 -8.44
N GLY A 324 71.50 -45.10 -7.58
CA GLY A 324 70.49 -44.04 -7.77
C GLY A 324 69.29 -44.10 -6.81
N ARG A 325 69.40 -43.35 -5.71
CA ARG A 325 68.38 -42.72 -4.83
C ARG A 325 66.89 -43.16 -4.91
N ALA A 326 66.37 -43.47 -3.71
CA ALA A 326 65.06 -43.13 -3.12
C ALA A 326 63.88 -42.72 -4.01
N HIS A 327 62.78 -43.49 -3.93
CA HIS A 327 61.43 -42.91 -3.97
C HIS A 327 60.56 -43.50 -2.85
N SER A 328 60.10 -42.61 -1.99
CA SER A 328 59.11 -42.80 -0.94
C SER A 328 57.84 -43.48 -1.47
N CYS A 329 57.41 -44.54 -0.78
CA CYS A 329 56.10 -45.14 -0.94
C CYS A 329 55.05 -44.19 -0.35
N GLY A 330 54.59 -43.23 -1.14
CA GLY A 330 53.69 -42.17 -0.70
C GLY A 330 52.78 -41.73 -1.84
N ARG A 331 51.97 -42.65 -2.38
CA ARG A 331 50.80 -42.29 -3.19
C ARG A 331 49.64 -43.22 -2.85
N ALA A 332 48.56 -42.63 -2.37
CA ALA A 332 47.31 -43.32 -2.10
C ALA A 332 46.72 -43.86 -3.41
N LEU A 333 46.44 -45.16 -3.45
CA LEU A 333 45.57 -45.76 -4.47
C LEU A 333 44.14 -45.28 -4.20
N ARG A 334 43.46 -44.70 -5.20
CA ARG A 334 42.01 -44.51 -5.15
C ARG A 334 41.36 -45.78 -5.69
N CYS A 335 40.60 -46.49 -4.86
CA CYS A 335 39.63 -47.46 -5.36
C CYS A 335 38.48 -46.70 -6.01
N GLN A 336 38.21 -46.99 -7.27
CA GLN A 336 37.01 -46.52 -7.96
C GLN A 336 35.84 -47.35 -7.44
N GLU A 337 34.72 -46.70 -7.07
CA GLU A 337 33.50 -47.35 -6.59
C GLU A 337 33.07 -48.47 -7.56
N LEU A 338 33.25 -49.73 -7.14
CA LEU A 338 32.68 -50.89 -7.81
C LEU A 338 31.17 -50.88 -7.53
N ARG A 339 30.37 -50.49 -8.53
CA ARG A 339 28.93 -50.74 -8.52
C ARG A 339 28.70 -52.26 -8.50
N CYS A 340 27.98 -52.73 -7.48
CA CYS A 340 27.53 -54.11 -7.37
C CYS A 340 26.30 -54.32 -8.26
N ASP A 341 26.46 -54.36 -9.59
CA ASP A 341 25.37 -54.65 -10.53
C ASP A 341 25.56 -55.99 -11.28
N ASP A 342 26.59 -56.80 -10.96
CA ASP A 342 26.90 -58.02 -11.72
C ASP A 342 26.69 -59.31 -10.90
N PRO A 343 25.65 -60.14 -11.19
CA PRO A 343 25.28 -61.28 -10.36
C PRO A 343 26.12 -62.56 -10.62
N GLY A 344 27.18 -62.48 -11.43
CA GLY A 344 27.95 -63.66 -11.86
C GLY A 344 29.39 -63.76 -11.37
N LEU A 345 29.94 -62.74 -10.70
CA LEU A 345 31.35 -62.71 -10.31
C LEU A 345 31.50 -62.95 -8.81
N GLY A 346 31.93 -64.16 -8.45
CA GLY A 346 32.53 -64.40 -7.14
C GLY A 346 33.68 -63.43 -6.93
N CYS A 347 33.75 -62.84 -5.73
CA CYS A 347 34.78 -61.88 -5.35
C CYS A 347 36.17 -62.52 -5.47
N ASP A 348 36.82 -62.33 -6.62
CA ASP A 348 38.22 -62.70 -6.83
C ASP A 348 38.97 -61.48 -7.35
N ASP A 349 40.03 -61.15 -6.61
CA ASP A 349 41.02 -60.09 -6.78
C ASP A 349 40.57 -58.69 -7.25
N SER A 350 40.68 -57.75 -6.31
CA SER A 350 40.70 -56.30 -6.50
C SER A 350 41.62 -55.87 -7.66
N ARG A 351 41.04 -55.52 -8.82
CA ARG A 351 41.78 -54.85 -9.90
C ARG A 351 42.00 -53.37 -9.53
N CYS A 352 43.18 -53.06 -8.99
CA CYS A 352 43.66 -51.69 -8.90
C CYS A 352 44.30 -51.26 -10.23
N PHE A 353 43.70 -50.31 -10.95
CA PHE A 353 44.32 -49.67 -12.10
C PHE A 353 45.09 -48.40 -11.68
N ARG A 354 46.25 -48.18 -12.30
CA ARG A 354 47.01 -46.92 -12.19
C ARG A 354 46.38 -45.86 -13.08
N SER A 355 46.22 -44.64 -12.57
CA SER A 355 46.02 -43.42 -13.37
C SER A 355 47.33 -42.98 -14.01
#